data_AF-A0A4S4BJC2-F1
#
_entry.id   AF-A0A4S4BJC2-F1
#
_cell.length_a   1.000
_cell.length_b   1.000
_cell.length_c   1.000
_cell.angle_alpha   90.00
_cell.angle_beta   90.00
_cell.angle_gamma   90.00
#
_symmetry.space_group_name_H-M   'P 1'
#
loop_
_entity.id
_entity.type
_entity.pdbx_description
1 polymer ?
#
loop_
_entity_poly.entity_id
_entity_poly.type
_entity_poly.pdbx_seq_one_letter_code
_entity_poly.pdbx_strand_id
1 'polypeptide(L)'
;MEKETDYIFTKVLALLSTLHSDKLIGIKISHDEVAYKPEYLFSPKHKSNLFKWLKRLYATRFPASDLDFGKLKVDFETWYYDLGGTSIEFVYHDSYLLKPMDAAAALGISKVTLNKYIKLGLECLDNGSQHKIPKHAVELMKDPVYSIRMQMNYQKKKMLEQTPEERLLEITREIAELQLKYGKKTYQEAFRVHESQLDDPVDFYRWKDLAEELDEILKVAGGASGN
;
A
#
# COMPACT_ATOMS: atom_id res chain seq x y z
N MET A 1 -5.07 -1.77 28.35
CA MET A 1 -5.27 -1.77 26.89
C MET A 1 -3.95 -1.79 26.13
N GLU A 2 -3.01 -0.92 26.48
CA GLU A 2 -1.66 -0.86 25.88
C GLU A 2 -0.88 -2.18 26.06
N LYS A 3 -0.71 -2.64 27.30
CA LYS A 3 -0.02 -3.92 27.59
C LYS A 3 -0.62 -5.12 26.85
N GLU A 4 -1.95 -5.21 26.77
CA GLU A 4 -2.64 -6.26 26.03
C GLU A 4 -2.40 -6.14 24.51
N THR A 5 -2.31 -4.90 24.02
CA THR A 5 -1.96 -4.60 22.62
C THR A 5 -0.55 -5.08 22.33
N ASP A 6 0.43 -4.69 23.14
CA ASP A 6 1.84 -5.10 22.99
C ASP A 6 1.98 -6.62 23.03
N TYR A 7 1.30 -7.25 23.98
CA TYR A 7 1.33 -8.71 24.12
C TYR A 7 0.78 -9.39 22.86
N ILE A 8 -0.43 -9.02 22.42
CA ILE A 8 -1.05 -9.63 21.24
C ILE A 8 -0.24 -9.31 19.98
N PHE A 9 0.23 -8.08 19.82
CA PHE A 9 1.04 -7.64 18.70
C PHE A 9 2.33 -8.47 18.58
N THR A 10 3.06 -8.60 19.69
CA THR A 10 4.30 -9.39 19.76
C THR A 10 4.03 -10.86 19.46
N LYS A 11 2.91 -11.42 19.94
CA LYS A 11 2.54 -12.82 19.64
C LYS A 11 2.19 -13.02 18.18
N VAL A 12 1.45 -12.10 17.55
CA VAL A 12 1.15 -12.16 16.11
C VAL A 12 2.42 -12.02 15.29
N LEU A 13 3.32 -11.10 15.65
CA LEU A 13 4.59 -10.90 14.96
C LEU A 13 5.50 -12.14 15.05
N ALA A 14 5.61 -12.74 16.24
CA ALA A 14 6.33 -13.98 16.44
C ALA A 14 5.70 -15.13 15.65
N LEU A 15 4.37 -15.22 15.62
CA LEU A 15 3.64 -16.22 14.85
C LEU A 15 3.91 -16.10 13.35
N LEU A 16 3.84 -14.86 12.81
CA LEU A 16 4.16 -14.58 11.41
C LEU A 16 5.58 -15.01 11.05
N SER A 17 6.55 -14.67 11.90
CA SER A 17 7.97 -14.97 11.65
C SER A 17 8.30 -16.46 11.77
N THR A 18 7.72 -17.16 12.75
CA THR A 18 8.06 -18.56 13.03
C THR A 18 7.34 -19.53 12.11
N LEU A 19 6.02 -19.35 11.95
CA LEU A 19 5.18 -20.34 11.29
C LEU A 19 5.09 -20.13 9.77
N HIS A 20 5.61 -19.02 9.27
CA HIS A 20 5.79 -18.75 7.84
C HIS A 20 7.27 -18.54 7.48
N SER A 21 8.18 -19.18 8.21
CA SER A 21 9.63 -19.15 7.94
C SER A 21 10.01 -19.76 6.60
N ASP A 22 9.13 -20.56 5.98
CA ASP A 22 9.29 -21.02 4.59
C ASP A 22 9.10 -19.89 3.56
N LYS A 23 8.42 -18.81 3.95
CA LYS A 23 8.08 -17.64 3.11
C LYS A 23 8.91 -16.41 3.46
N LEU A 24 9.13 -16.18 4.76
CA LEU A 24 9.75 -14.98 5.33
C LEU A 24 11.16 -15.25 5.86
N ILE A 25 12.08 -14.37 5.48
CA ILE A 25 13.39 -14.22 6.13
C ILE A 25 13.25 -13.43 7.44
N GLY A 26 12.37 -12.42 7.45
CA GLY A 26 12.16 -11.58 8.63
C GLY A 26 11.15 -10.46 8.37
N ILE A 27 10.87 -9.71 9.43
CA ILE A 27 9.97 -8.55 9.41
C ILE A 27 10.72 -7.37 10.01
N LYS A 28 10.81 -6.26 9.27
CA LYS A 28 11.38 -5.01 9.73
C LYS A 28 10.26 -4.05 10.08
N ILE A 29 10.36 -3.39 11.22
CA ILE A 29 9.43 -2.36 11.66
C ILE A 29 10.30 -1.13 11.97
N SER A 30 9.81 0.08 11.65
CA SER A 30 10.55 1.30 12.01
C SER A 30 10.92 1.27 13.50
N HIS A 31 12.14 1.71 13.82
CA HIS A 31 12.69 1.70 15.17
C HIS A 31 12.07 2.75 16.10
N ASP A 32 11.29 3.68 15.55
CA ASP A 32 10.53 4.62 16.35
C ASP A 32 9.47 3.84 17.14
N GLU A 33 9.41 4.06 18.46
CA GLU A 33 8.33 3.51 19.28
C GLU A 33 6.99 3.83 18.61
N VAL A 34 6.14 2.83 18.44
CA VAL A 34 4.80 3.03 17.87
C VAL A 34 4.09 4.03 18.77
N ALA A 35 4.03 5.29 18.33
CA ALA A 35 3.33 6.33 19.04
C ALA A 35 1.83 6.04 18.96
N TYR A 36 1.33 5.30 19.94
CA TYR A 36 -0.04 4.83 19.91
C TYR A 36 -1.01 6.00 19.83
N LYS A 37 -1.87 5.99 18.81
CA LYS A 37 -2.94 6.99 18.65
C LYS A 37 -3.97 6.77 19.77
N PRO A 38 -4.08 7.65 20.77
CA PRO A 38 -4.95 7.41 21.94
C PRO A 38 -6.41 7.19 21.54
N GLU A 39 -6.87 7.91 20.50
CA GLU A 39 -8.23 7.83 19.98
C GLU A 39 -8.58 6.43 19.50
N TYR A 40 -7.61 5.75 18.86
CA TYR A 40 -7.80 4.38 18.41
C TYR A 40 -7.53 3.38 19.54
N LEU A 41 -6.44 3.53 20.30
CA LEU A 41 -6.02 2.60 21.35
C LEU A 41 -7.11 2.35 22.40
N PHE A 42 -7.86 3.39 22.78
CA PHE A 42 -8.94 3.30 23.76
C PHE A 42 -10.33 3.12 23.13
N SER A 43 -10.42 2.94 21.81
CA SER A 43 -11.70 2.81 21.12
C SER A 43 -12.36 1.44 21.30
N PRO A 44 -13.71 1.37 21.22
CA PRO A 44 -14.43 0.10 21.11
C PRO A 44 -14.00 -0.74 19.89
N LYS A 45 -13.63 -0.05 18.79
CA LYS A 45 -13.12 -0.68 17.56
C LYS A 45 -11.85 -1.48 17.85
N HIS A 46 -10.87 -0.89 18.54
CA HIS A 46 -9.64 -1.59 18.90
C HIS A 46 -9.89 -2.74 19.87
N LYS A 47 -10.73 -2.55 20.89
CA LYS A 47 -11.11 -3.64 21.81
C LYS A 47 -11.69 -4.85 21.06
N SER A 48 -12.57 -4.62 20.09
CA SER A 48 -13.12 -5.68 19.23
C SER A 48 -12.01 -6.35 18.38
N ASN A 49 -11.09 -5.56 17.83
CA ASN A 49 -9.95 -6.06 17.08
C ASN A 49 -9.01 -6.93 17.92
N LEU A 50 -8.75 -6.59 19.19
CA LEU A 50 -7.95 -7.44 20.09
C LEU A 50 -8.60 -8.82 20.29
N PHE A 51 -9.91 -8.89 20.51
CA PHE A 51 -10.61 -10.16 20.61
C PHE A 51 -10.58 -10.95 19.29
N LYS A 52 -10.68 -10.27 18.14
CA LYS A 52 -10.53 -10.90 16.82
C LYS A 52 -9.13 -11.51 16.67
N TRP A 53 -8.08 -10.78 17.06
CA TRP A 53 -6.70 -11.28 17.01
C TRP A 53 -6.47 -12.45 17.95
N LEU A 54 -6.96 -12.40 19.19
CA LEU A 54 -6.89 -13.53 20.12
C LEU A 54 -7.56 -14.77 19.54
N LYS A 55 -8.78 -14.65 19.01
CA LYS A 55 -9.49 -15.77 18.36
C LYS A 55 -8.68 -16.33 17.18
N ARG A 56 -8.07 -15.45 16.38
CA ARG A 56 -7.24 -15.86 15.24
C ARG A 56 -5.99 -16.62 15.70
N LEU A 57 -5.29 -16.15 16.73
CA LEU A 57 -4.12 -16.83 17.30
C LEU A 57 -4.42 -18.28 17.69
N TYR A 58 -5.60 -18.56 18.26
CA TYR A 58 -6.01 -19.93 18.61
C TYR A 58 -6.50 -20.77 17.42
N ALA A 59 -6.99 -20.14 16.36
CA ALA A 59 -7.59 -20.83 15.22
C ALA A 59 -6.63 -21.06 14.04
N THR A 60 -5.46 -20.44 14.05
CA THR A 60 -4.49 -20.56 12.94
C THR A 60 -4.04 -22.01 12.79
N ARG A 61 -4.25 -22.58 11.60
CA ARG A 61 -3.82 -23.93 11.22
C ARG A 61 -2.60 -23.86 10.34
N PHE A 62 -1.69 -24.83 10.51
CA PHE A 62 -0.46 -24.94 9.73
C PHE A 62 -0.37 -26.29 9.00
N PRO A 63 0.19 -26.34 7.79
CA PRO A 63 0.73 -25.20 7.02
C PRO A 63 -0.39 -24.30 6.46
N ALA A 64 -0.16 -22.98 6.47
CA ALA A 64 -1.10 -22.01 5.91
C ALA A 64 -0.88 -21.88 4.39
N SER A 65 -1.98 -21.73 3.65
CA SER A 65 -1.93 -21.41 2.23
C SER A 65 -1.35 -20.01 2.00
N ASP A 66 -0.89 -19.73 0.77
CA ASP A 66 -0.41 -18.40 0.40
C ASP A 66 -1.50 -17.34 0.57
N LEU A 67 -2.76 -17.70 0.29
CA LEU A 67 -3.91 -16.84 0.52
C LEU A 67 -4.11 -16.54 2.00
N ASP A 68 -4.08 -17.56 2.87
CA ASP A 68 -4.28 -17.38 4.31
C ASP A 68 -3.17 -16.54 4.94
N PHE A 69 -1.92 -16.78 4.52
CA PHE A 69 -0.78 -15.97 4.89
C PHE A 69 -0.96 -14.51 4.43
N GLY A 70 -1.32 -14.29 3.17
CA GLY A 70 -1.58 -12.96 2.63
C GLY A 70 -2.66 -12.20 3.39
N LYS A 71 -3.77 -12.88 3.74
CA LYS A 71 -4.86 -12.29 4.53
C LYS A 71 -4.40 -11.91 5.93
N LEU A 72 -3.61 -12.78 6.57
CA LEU A 72 -3.04 -12.53 7.89
C LEU A 72 -2.10 -11.33 7.86
N LYS A 73 -1.19 -11.28 6.88
CA LYS A 73 -0.26 -10.17 6.65
C LYS A 73 -1.01 -8.85 6.49
N VAL A 74 -1.94 -8.78 5.53
CA VAL A 74 -2.67 -7.54 5.21
C VAL A 74 -3.46 -7.05 6.44
N ASP A 75 -4.15 -7.94 7.14
CA ASP A 75 -4.88 -7.54 8.36
C ASP A 75 -3.93 -7.05 9.46
N PHE A 76 -2.74 -7.64 9.59
CA PHE A 76 -1.73 -7.21 10.55
C PHE A 76 -1.16 -5.84 10.22
N GLU A 77 -0.82 -5.58 8.96
CA GLU A 77 -0.38 -4.26 8.48
C GLU A 77 -1.46 -3.20 8.72
N THR A 78 -2.72 -3.49 8.38
CA THR A 78 -3.84 -2.58 8.63
C THR A 78 -3.92 -2.22 10.13
N TRP A 79 -3.79 -3.22 11.00
CA TRP A 79 -3.83 -3.01 12.44
C TRP A 79 -2.64 -2.20 12.94
N TYR A 80 -1.42 -2.49 12.45
CA TYR A 80 -0.21 -1.74 12.76
C TYR A 80 -0.36 -0.25 12.41
N TYR A 81 -0.87 0.06 11.22
CA TYR A 81 -1.09 1.45 10.82
C TYR A 81 -2.25 2.12 11.57
N ASP A 82 -3.28 1.38 11.99
CA ASP A 82 -4.36 1.90 12.82
C ASP A 82 -3.87 2.25 14.23
N LEU A 83 -2.90 1.48 14.76
CA LEU A 83 -2.25 1.75 16.03
C LEU A 83 -1.37 3.01 16.02
N GLY A 84 -0.90 3.45 14.85
CA GLY A 84 0.01 4.58 14.72
C GLY A 84 1.37 4.22 14.13
N GLY A 85 1.57 2.98 13.70
CA GLY A 85 2.75 2.56 12.97
C GLY A 85 2.91 3.30 11.64
N THR A 86 4.15 3.48 11.21
CA THR A 86 4.54 4.21 9.99
C THR A 86 5.08 3.26 8.92
N SER A 87 6.06 2.42 9.29
CA SER A 87 6.72 1.50 8.37
C SER A 87 6.81 0.08 8.90
N ILE A 88 6.33 -0.86 8.10
CA ILE A 88 6.53 -2.30 8.28
C ILE A 88 6.88 -2.91 6.93
N GLU A 89 7.88 -3.79 6.93
CA GLU A 89 8.38 -4.47 5.73
C GLU A 89 8.58 -5.95 6.00
N PHE A 90 8.04 -6.77 5.10
CA PHE A 90 8.21 -8.21 5.11
C PHE A 90 9.31 -8.59 4.12
N VAL A 91 10.34 -9.25 4.62
CA VAL A 91 11.48 -9.72 3.81
C VAL A 91 11.23 -11.18 3.44
N TYR A 92 11.13 -11.47 2.16
CA TYR A 92 10.80 -12.80 1.65
C TYR A 92 12.02 -13.57 1.17
N HIS A 93 11.92 -14.91 1.20
CA HIS A 93 12.82 -15.77 0.46
C HIS A 93 12.62 -15.60 -1.05
N ASP A 94 13.71 -15.62 -1.83
CA ASP A 94 13.64 -15.52 -3.30
C ASP A 94 12.78 -16.65 -3.91
N SER A 95 12.80 -17.85 -3.32
CA SER A 95 11.95 -19.00 -3.70
C SER A 95 10.44 -18.76 -3.54
N TYR A 96 10.06 -17.77 -2.73
CA TYR A 96 8.68 -17.36 -2.51
C TYR A 96 8.26 -16.18 -3.41
N LEU A 97 9.20 -15.62 -4.16
CA LEU A 97 8.97 -14.52 -5.09
C LEU A 97 8.82 -15.05 -6.52
N LEU A 98 7.90 -14.45 -7.26
CA LEU A 98 7.64 -14.72 -8.67
C LEU A 98 8.26 -13.64 -9.54
N LYS A 99 8.59 -14.01 -10.79
CA LYS A 99 8.88 -13.02 -11.82
C LYS A 99 7.59 -12.33 -12.24
N PRO A 100 7.62 -11.05 -12.67
CA PRO A 100 6.44 -10.36 -13.18
C PRO A 100 5.70 -11.12 -14.28
N MET A 101 6.42 -11.82 -15.17
CA MET A 101 5.77 -12.61 -16.23
C MET A 101 4.97 -13.79 -15.66
N ASP A 102 5.49 -14.48 -14.66
CA ASP A 102 4.82 -15.63 -14.05
C ASP A 102 3.59 -15.16 -13.25
N ALA A 103 3.71 -14.04 -12.54
CA ALA A 103 2.59 -13.42 -11.84
C ALA A 103 1.47 -12.98 -12.81
N ALA A 104 1.83 -12.36 -13.95
CA ALA A 104 0.85 -11.98 -14.98
C ALA A 104 0.13 -13.21 -15.55
N ALA A 105 0.87 -14.28 -15.84
CA ALA A 105 0.30 -15.54 -16.32
C ALA A 105 -0.63 -16.18 -15.28
N ALA A 106 -0.24 -16.21 -14.01
CA ALA A 106 -1.05 -16.73 -12.91
C ALA A 106 -2.36 -15.95 -12.66
N LEU A 107 -2.38 -14.66 -13.03
CA LEU A 107 -3.57 -13.81 -12.98
C LEU A 107 -4.37 -13.82 -14.30
N GLY A 108 -3.84 -14.42 -15.37
CA GLY A 108 -4.47 -14.38 -16.69
C GLY A 108 -4.52 -12.97 -17.31
N ILE A 109 -3.55 -12.11 -17.01
CA ILE A 109 -3.52 -10.70 -17.45
C ILE A 109 -2.28 -10.36 -18.27
N SER A 110 -2.33 -9.23 -18.96
CA SER A 110 -1.17 -8.68 -19.66
C SER A 110 -0.14 -8.08 -18.68
N LYS A 111 1.12 -7.97 -19.12
CA LYS A 111 2.17 -7.23 -18.39
C LYS A 111 1.78 -5.77 -18.13
N VAL A 112 1.05 -5.15 -19.06
CA VAL A 112 0.57 -3.76 -18.91
C VAL A 112 -0.44 -3.68 -17.76
N THR A 113 -1.36 -4.63 -17.68
CA THR A 113 -2.33 -4.73 -16.59
C THR A 113 -1.65 -4.99 -15.25
N LEU A 114 -0.65 -5.89 -15.21
CA LEU A 114 0.13 -6.14 -14.00
C LEU A 114 0.82 -4.86 -13.51
N ASN A 115 1.45 -4.11 -14.40
CA ASN A 115 2.09 -2.83 -14.04
C ASN A 115 1.08 -1.82 -13.47
N LYS A 116 -0.15 -1.79 -13.99
CA LYS A 116 -1.23 -0.99 -13.39
C LYS A 116 -1.56 -1.47 -11.98
N TYR A 117 -1.66 -2.78 -11.74
CA TYR A 117 -1.90 -3.31 -10.40
C TYR A 117 -0.76 -2.98 -9.43
N ILE A 118 0.51 -3.06 -9.85
CA ILE A 118 1.66 -2.65 -9.02
C ILE A 118 1.54 -1.17 -8.64
N LYS A 119 1.25 -0.29 -9.60
CA LYS A 119 1.01 1.14 -9.32
C LYS A 119 -0.16 1.37 -8.34
N LEU A 120 -1.17 0.50 -8.35
CA LEU A 120 -2.34 0.59 -7.46
C LEU A 120 -2.11 -0.04 -6.08
N GLY A 121 -1.01 -0.76 -5.87
CA GLY A 121 -0.68 -1.38 -4.58
C GLY A 121 -0.67 -2.90 -4.56
N LEU A 122 -0.53 -3.57 -5.71
CA LEU A 122 -0.05 -4.95 -5.74
C LEU A 122 1.39 -4.98 -5.23
N GLU A 123 1.62 -5.77 -4.18
CA GLU A 123 2.93 -5.89 -3.54
C GLU A 123 4.01 -6.35 -4.53
N CYS A 124 5.04 -5.52 -4.69
CA CYS A 124 6.18 -5.76 -5.56
C CYS A 124 7.44 -5.21 -4.89
N LEU A 125 8.45 -6.05 -4.73
CA LEU A 125 9.72 -5.71 -4.11
C LEU A 125 10.62 -4.97 -5.11
N ASP A 126 11.32 -3.94 -4.62
CA ASP A 126 12.42 -3.34 -5.35
C ASP A 126 13.77 -3.83 -4.80
N ASN A 127 14.16 -5.03 -5.24
CA ASN A 127 15.33 -5.76 -4.73
C ASN A 127 16.42 -5.97 -5.80
N GLY A 128 16.33 -5.30 -6.95
CA GLY A 128 17.22 -5.52 -8.10
C GLY A 128 17.13 -6.90 -8.78
N SER A 129 16.34 -7.83 -8.23
CA SER A 129 16.14 -9.19 -8.76
C SER A 129 15.04 -9.22 -9.84
N GLN A 130 15.01 -10.30 -10.63
CA GLN A 130 13.86 -10.60 -11.47
C GLN A 130 12.67 -11.14 -10.68
N HIS A 131 12.89 -11.74 -9.50
CA HIS A 131 11.83 -12.19 -8.61
C HIS A 131 11.44 -11.06 -7.67
N LYS A 132 10.21 -10.55 -7.85
CA LYS A 132 9.76 -9.33 -7.17
C LYS A 132 8.37 -9.45 -6.55
N ILE A 133 7.54 -10.40 -6.97
CA ILE A 133 6.14 -10.44 -6.56
C ILE A 133 5.91 -11.64 -5.63
N PRO A 134 5.58 -11.43 -4.35
CA PRO A 134 5.27 -12.53 -3.44
C PRO A 134 4.08 -13.36 -3.94
N LYS A 135 4.12 -14.69 -3.78
CA LYS A 135 3.02 -15.57 -4.21
C LYS A 135 1.67 -15.20 -3.60
N HIS A 136 1.61 -14.82 -2.31
CA HIS A 136 0.36 -14.39 -1.70
C HIS A 136 -0.24 -13.17 -2.38
N ALA A 137 0.57 -12.24 -2.88
CA ALA A 137 0.07 -11.03 -3.52
C ALA A 137 -0.75 -11.37 -4.77
N VAL A 138 -0.32 -12.38 -5.53
CA VAL A 138 -1.06 -12.94 -6.66
C VAL A 138 -2.37 -13.58 -6.21
N GLU A 139 -2.36 -14.37 -5.15
CA GLU A 139 -3.58 -15.00 -4.62
C GLU A 139 -4.57 -13.97 -4.07
N LEU A 140 -4.09 -12.91 -3.40
CA LEU A 140 -4.94 -11.84 -2.89
C LEU A 140 -5.60 -11.05 -4.02
N MET A 141 -4.97 -10.88 -5.18
CA MET A 141 -5.61 -10.22 -6.33
C MET A 141 -6.81 -10.98 -6.88
N LYS A 142 -6.94 -12.28 -6.57
CA LYS A 142 -8.12 -13.09 -6.90
C LYS A 142 -9.24 -12.97 -5.87
N ASP A 143 -8.95 -12.38 -4.70
CA ASP A 143 -9.92 -12.09 -3.63
C ASP A 143 -10.24 -10.58 -3.62
N PRO A 144 -11.42 -10.15 -4.12
CA PRO A 144 -11.75 -8.73 -4.25
C PRO A 144 -11.67 -7.94 -2.95
N VAL A 145 -11.96 -8.57 -1.81
CA VAL A 145 -11.94 -7.90 -0.51
C VAL A 145 -10.50 -7.64 -0.09
N TYR A 146 -9.64 -8.64 -0.23
CA TYR A 146 -8.25 -8.52 0.20
C TYR A 146 -7.34 -7.84 -0.82
N SER A 147 -7.67 -7.88 -2.12
CA SER A 147 -6.99 -7.07 -3.13
C SER A 147 -7.15 -5.58 -2.82
N ILE A 148 -8.37 -5.14 -2.51
CA ILE A 148 -8.66 -3.74 -2.14
C ILE A 148 -7.95 -3.39 -0.83
N ARG A 149 -8.01 -4.25 0.19
CA ARG A 149 -7.32 -3.98 1.47
C ARG A 149 -5.81 -3.87 1.32
N MET A 150 -5.19 -4.73 0.52
CA MET A 150 -3.76 -4.66 0.22
C MET A 150 -3.41 -3.32 -0.43
N GLN A 151 -4.21 -2.88 -1.40
CA GLN A 151 -4.05 -1.57 -2.05
C GLN A 151 -4.26 -0.41 -1.06
N MET A 152 -5.25 -0.49 -0.17
CA MET A 152 -5.46 0.51 0.87
C MET A 152 -4.26 0.60 1.82
N ASN A 153 -3.67 -0.53 2.22
CA ASN A 153 -2.46 -0.55 3.04
C ASN A 153 -1.28 0.09 2.30
N TYR A 154 -1.11 -0.18 1.01
CA TYR A 154 -0.09 0.45 0.19
C TYR A 154 -0.25 1.98 0.15
N GLN A 155 -1.46 2.48 -0.11
CA GLN A 155 -1.72 3.92 -0.12
C GLN A 155 -1.52 4.55 1.28
N LYS A 156 -1.93 3.86 2.34
CA LYS A 156 -1.75 4.32 3.73
C LYS A 156 -0.27 4.40 4.10
N LYS A 157 0.54 3.37 3.77
CA LYS A 157 2.00 3.39 3.95
C LYS A 157 2.61 4.56 3.21
N LYS A 158 2.27 4.73 1.94
CA LYS A 158 2.76 5.82 1.10
C LYS A 158 2.43 7.19 1.71
N MET A 159 1.20 7.43 2.17
CA MET A 159 0.85 8.69 2.84
C MET A 159 1.64 8.96 4.13
N LEU A 160 2.09 7.90 4.83
CA LEU A 160 2.86 8.03 6.08
C LEU A 160 4.35 8.26 5.83
N GLU A 161 4.88 7.79 4.70
CA GLU A 161 6.31 7.79 4.40
C GLU A 161 6.71 8.81 3.32
N GLN A 162 5.80 9.17 2.42
CA GLN A 162 6.11 9.98 1.24
C GLN A 162 6.52 11.39 1.65
N THR A 163 7.70 11.82 1.22
CA THR A 163 8.15 13.20 1.42
C THR A 163 7.48 14.15 0.43
N PRO A 164 7.43 15.46 0.72
CA PRO A 164 6.95 16.45 -0.24
C PRO A 164 7.68 16.39 -1.59
N GLU A 165 8.99 16.14 -1.58
CA GLU A 165 9.81 16.02 -2.80
C GLU A 165 9.46 14.78 -3.62
N GLU A 166 9.24 13.65 -2.95
CA GLU A 166 8.79 12.41 -3.60
C GLU A 166 7.40 12.59 -4.21
N ARG A 167 6.50 13.29 -3.51
CA ARG A 167 5.17 13.62 -4.02
C ARG A 167 5.25 14.55 -5.23
N LEU A 168 6.10 15.58 -5.17
CA LEU A 168 6.33 16.51 -6.27
C LEU A 168 6.81 15.79 -7.54
N LEU A 169 7.76 14.87 -7.39
CA LEU A 169 8.28 14.05 -8.49
C LEU A 169 7.19 13.16 -9.10
N GLU A 170 6.33 12.57 -8.27
CA GLU A 170 5.20 11.77 -8.72
C GLU A 170 4.17 12.59 -9.50
N ILE A 171 3.71 13.72 -8.94
CA ILE A 171 2.74 14.61 -9.60
C ILE A 171 3.27 15.05 -10.96
N THR A 172 4.55 15.45 -11.01
CA THR A 172 5.19 15.87 -12.27
C THR A 172 5.17 14.75 -13.31
N ARG A 173 5.42 13.50 -12.89
CA ARG A 173 5.36 12.34 -13.78
C ARG A 173 3.95 12.05 -14.25
N GLU A 174 2.94 12.11 -13.37
CA GLU A 174 1.55 11.90 -13.73
C GLU A 174 1.02 12.96 -14.70
N ILE A 175 1.38 14.22 -14.48
CA ILE A 175 1.09 15.32 -15.42
C ILE A 175 1.76 15.05 -16.76
N ALA A 176 3.02 14.63 -16.78
CA ALA A 176 3.72 14.29 -18.02
C ALA A 176 3.05 13.12 -18.78
N GLU A 177 2.56 12.10 -18.06
CA GLU A 177 1.79 11.00 -18.67
C GLU A 177 0.50 11.53 -19.34
N LEU A 178 -0.21 12.48 -18.71
CA LEU A 178 -1.40 13.12 -19.27
C LEU A 178 -1.05 14.03 -20.47
N GLN A 179 0.02 14.81 -20.37
CA GLN A 179 0.53 15.64 -21.48
C GLN A 179 0.87 14.79 -22.71
N LEU A 180 1.50 13.63 -22.50
CA LEU A 180 1.79 12.68 -23.58
C LEU A 180 0.51 12.06 -24.15
N LYS A 181 -0.45 11.70 -23.30
CA LYS A 181 -1.74 11.13 -23.73
C LYS A 181 -2.55 12.09 -24.61
N TYR A 182 -2.60 13.37 -24.25
CA TYR A 182 -3.43 14.37 -24.93
C TYR A 182 -2.67 15.27 -25.91
N GLY A 183 -1.33 15.25 -25.90
CA GLY A 183 -0.48 16.09 -26.74
C GLY A 183 -0.61 17.59 -26.45
N LYS A 184 -0.95 17.95 -25.21
CA LYS A 184 -1.16 19.33 -24.74
C LYS A 184 -0.34 19.61 -23.48
N LYS A 185 -0.10 20.88 -23.18
CA LYS A 185 0.68 21.27 -21.99
C LYS A 185 -0.19 21.39 -20.75
N THR A 186 -1.45 21.78 -20.90
CA THR A 186 -2.38 21.99 -19.79
C THR A 186 -3.71 21.27 -20.02
N TYR A 187 -4.44 21.05 -18.92
CA TYR A 187 -5.76 20.43 -19.00
C TYR A 187 -6.78 21.33 -19.71
N GLN A 188 -6.69 22.66 -19.56
CA GLN A 188 -7.57 23.60 -20.26
C GLN A 188 -7.36 23.54 -21.78
N GLU A 189 -6.12 23.32 -22.24
CA GLU A 189 -5.82 23.15 -23.67
C GLU A 189 -6.35 21.83 -24.23
N ALA A 190 -6.32 20.77 -23.40
CA ALA A 190 -6.79 19.42 -23.75
C ALA A 190 -8.31 19.32 -23.78
N PHE A 191 -8.98 19.93 -22.79
CA PHE A 191 -10.42 19.88 -22.59
C PHE A 191 -10.99 21.28 -22.79
N ARG A 192 -11.11 21.69 -24.07
CA ARG A 192 -11.56 23.03 -24.49
C ARG A 192 -13.05 23.30 -24.33
N VAL A 193 -13.76 22.40 -23.64
CA VAL A 193 -15.20 22.43 -23.43
C VAL A 193 -15.49 22.49 -21.95
N HIS A 194 -16.70 22.91 -21.60
CA HIS A 194 -17.11 22.91 -20.20
C HIS A 194 -17.13 21.47 -19.67
N GLU A 195 -16.78 21.26 -18.39
CA GLU A 195 -16.68 19.92 -17.77
C GLU A 195 -17.95 19.07 -17.94
N SER A 196 -19.13 19.71 -17.91
CA SER A 196 -20.44 19.07 -18.09
C SER A 196 -20.71 18.56 -19.52
N GLN A 197 -19.84 18.89 -20.47
CA GLN A 197 -19.92 18.50 -21.87
C GLN A 197 -18.93 17.38 -22.22
N LEU A 198 -18.15 16.90 -21.24
CA LEU A 198 -17.24 15.78 -21.41
C LEU A 198 -18.00 14.47 -21.20
N ASP A 199 -17.88 13.56 -22.17
CA ASP A 199 -18.42 12.19 -22.04
C ASP A 199 -17.76 11.42 -20.88
N ASP A 200 -16.47 11.67 -20.65
CA ASP A 200 -15.71 11.13 -19.51
C ASP A 200 -14.80 12.24 -18.94
N PRO A 201 -15.19 12.87 -17.80
CA PRO A 201 -14.42 13.94 -17.20
C PRO A 201 -13.31 13.44 -16.25
N VAL A 202 -13.07 12.13 -16.14
CA VAL A 202 -12.11 11.58 -15.16
C VAL A 202 -10.71 12.17 -15.32
N ASP A 203 -10.19 12.19 -16.55
CA ASP A 203 -8.85 12.72 -16.80
C ASP A 203 -8.80 14.26 -16.70
N PHE A 204 -9.92 14.95 -16.92
CA PHE A 204 -10.02 16.39 -16.70
C PHE A 204 -9.84 16.71 -15.21
N TYR A 205 -10.64 16.08 -14.34
CA TYR A 205 -10.55 16.29 -12.90
C TYR A 205 -9.19 15.85 -12.36
N ARG A 206 -8.72 14.67 -12.76
CA ARG A 206 -7.40 14.18 -12.34
C ARG A 206 -6.29 15.17 -12.69
N TRP A 207 -6.26 15.70 -13.92
CA TRP A 207 -5.22 16.64 -14.32
C TRP A 207 -5.35 17.97 -13.57
N LYS A 208 -6.58 18.48 -13.40
CA LYS A 208 -6.84 19.68 -12.63
C LYS A 208 -6.34 19.54 -11.18
N ASP A 209 -6.72 18.47 -10.49
CA ASP A 209 -6.34 18.23 -9.09
C ASP A 209 -4.82 18.11 -8.94
N LEU A 210 -4.14 17.40 -9.85
CA LEU A 210 -2.67 17.31 -9.87
C LEU A 210 -2.00 18.67 -10.07
N ALA A 211 -2.57 19.53 -10.92
CA ALA A 211 -2.03 20.86 -11.17
C ALA A 211 -2.24 21.81 -9.97
N GLU A 212 -3.36 21.69 -9.27
CA GLU A 212 -3.64 22.43 -8.03
C GLU A 212 -2.70 21.98 -6.91
N GLU A 213 -2.54 20.68 -6.69
CA GLU A 213 -1.62 20.13 -5.68
C GLU A 213 -0.15 20.53 -5.96
N LEU A 214 0.27 20.53 -7.23
CA LEU A 214 1.61 20.99 -7.63
C LEU A 214 1.87 22.44 -7.20
N ASP A 215 0.90 23.33 -7.45
CA ASP A 215 0.99 24.74 -7.08
C ASP A 215 1.04 24.94 -5.56
N GLU A 216 0.25 24.17 -4.81
CA GLU A 216 0.27 24.18 -3.34
C GLU A 216 1.64 23.76 -2.77
N ILE A 217 2.21 22.66 -3.25
CA ILE A 217 3.53 22.17 -2.80
C ILE A 217 4.61 23.22 -3.12
N LEU A 218 4.58 23.82 -4.31
CA LEU A 218 5.55 24.84 -4.71
C LEU A 218 5.42 26.13 -3.89
N LYS A 219 4.20 26.55 -3.54
CA LYS A 219 3.96 27.71 -2.66
C LYS A 219 4.53 27.49 -1.26
N VAL A 220 4.33 26.31 -0.69
CA VAL A 220 4.88 25.94 0.62
C VAL A 220 6.41 25.93 0.59
N ALA A 221 7.01 25.34 -0.45
CA ALA A 221 8.46 25.30 -0.62
C ALA A 221 9.08 26.69 -0.87
N GLY A 222 8.40 27.54 -1.65
CA GLY A 222 8.83 28.91 -1.95
C GLY A 222 8.68 29.87 -0.77
N GLY A 223 7.67 29.65 0.11
CA GLY A 223 7.44 30.46 1.31
C GLY A 223 8.39 30.15 2.48
N ALA A 224 8.95 28.94 2.55
CA ALA A 224 9.92 28.55 3.58
C ALA A 224 11.31 29.19 3.39
N SER A 225 11.59 29.79 2.23
CA SER A 225 12.86 30.47 1.92
C SER A 225 12.83 31.98 2.24
N GLY A 226 11.77 32.47 2.89
CA GLY A 226 11.58 33.88 3.24
C GLY A 226 11.17 34.09 4.68
N ASN A 227 12.06 33.79 5.62
CA ASN A 227 12.09 34.35 6.99
C ASN A 227 13.52 34.33 7.52
#